data_AF-A0A2N9P7D4-F1
#
_entry.id   AF-A0A2N9P7D4-F1
#
_cell.length_a   1.000
_cell.length_b   1.000
_cell.length_c   1.000
_cell.angle_alpha   90.00
_cell.angle_beta   90.00
_cell.angle_gamma   90.00
#
_symmetry.space_group_name_H-M   'P 1'
#
loop_
_entity.id
_entity.type
_entity.pdbx_description
1 polymer ?
#
loop_
_entity_poly.entity_id
_entity_poly.type
_entity_poly.pdbx_seq_one_letter_code
_entity_poly.pdbx_strand_id
1 'polypeptide(L)'
;MFPVSQATKAKELGFTAEEIKKMTVDTDRITFTGVTDSAGNVLPDGAHHGSRAGRHFHNKLIKDLEGATSKLEAKKIIARHHKAHMRLSCN
;
A
#
# COMPACT_ATOMS: atom_id res chain seq x y z
N MET A 1 -3.61 4.11 -0.01
CA MET A 1 -2.98 4.67 -1.21
C MET A 1 -2.81 3.61 -2.30
N PHE A 2 -2.99 4.01 -3.56
CA PHE A 2 -2.60 3.20 -4.73
C PHE A 2 -1.15 3.58 -5.10
N PRO A 3 -0.21 2.62 -5.27
CA PRO A 3 1.17 2.95 -5.61
C PRO A 3 1.27 3.68 -6.95
N VAL A 4 2.03 4.77 -7.01
CA VAL A 4 2.22 5.56 -8.24
C VAL A 4 2.81 4.70 -9.36
N SER A 5 3.73 3.78 -9.03
CA SER A 5 4.32 2.82 -9.96
C SER A 5 3.32 1.85 -10.60
N GLN A 6 2.08 1.80 -10.10
CA GLN A 6 1.03 0.90 -10.58
C GLN A 6 -0.07 1.67 -11.35
N ALA A 7 0.18 2.90 -11.79
CA ALA A 7 -0.80 3.70 -12.54
C ALA A 7 -1.34 2.99 -13.80
N THR A 8 -0.48 2.30 -14.56
CA THR A 8 -0.90 1.50 -15.72
C THR A 8 -1.87 0.40 -15.31
N LYS A 9 -1.56 -0.35 -14.25
CA LYS A 9 -2.43 -1.39 -13.69
C LYS A 9 -3.76 -0.81 -13.22
N ALA A 10 -3.75 0.37 -12.59
CA ALA A 10 -4.97 1.06 -12.19
C ALA A 10 -5.87 1.36 -13.40
N LYS A 11 -5.28 1.84 -14.50
CA LYS A 11 -5.99 2.10 -15.76
C LYS A 11 -6.53 0.81 -16.38
N GLU A 12 -5.75 -0.26 -16.43
CA GLU A 12 -6.16 -1.59 -16.92
C GLU A 12 -7.36 -2.13 -16.13
N LEU A 13 -7.36 -1.96 -14.81
CA LEU A 13 -8.46 -2.34 -13.92
C LEU A 13 -9.61 -1.33 -13.92
N GLY A 14 -9.53 -0.29 -14.75
CA GLY A 14 -10.60 0.70 -14.96
C GLY A 14 -10.79 1.69 -13.82
N PHE A 15 -9.81 1.91 -12.94
CA PHE A 15 -9.88 2.96 -11.91
C PHE A 15 -9.92 4.35 -12.54
N THR A 16 -10.80 5.22 -12.04
CA THR A 16 -10.79 6.64 -12.43
C THR A 16 -9.76 7.42 -11.61
N ALA A 17 -9.32 8.56 -12.13
CA ALA A 17 -8.44 9.48 -11.39
C ALA A 17 -9.09 9.94 -10.06
N GLU A 18 -10.41 10.15 -10.05
CA GLU A 18 -11.15 10.51 -8.83
C GLU A 18 -11.16 9.37 -7.79
N GLU A 19 -11.32 8.12 -8.23
CA GLU A 19 -11.21 6.96 -7.33
C GLU A 19 -9.82 6.87 -6.70
N ILE A 20 -8.77 7.06 -7.49
CA ILE A 20 -7.39 7.05 -7.01
C ILE A 20 -7.17 8.20 -6.01
N LYS A 21 -7.64 9.41 -6.33
CA LYS A 21 -7.53 10.59 -5.47
C LYS A 21 -8.22 10.39 -4.11
N LYS A 22 -9.39 9.74 -4.09
CA LYS A 22 -10.11 9.40 -2.84
C LYS A 22 -9.37 8.36 -1.99
N MET A 23 -8.43 7.61 -2.58
CA MET A 23 -7.61 6.61 -1.89
C MET A 23 -6.26 7.16 -1.42
N THR A 24 -5.95 8.42 -1.72
CA THR A 24 -4.77 9.13 -1.23
C THR A 24 -4.95 9.46 0.25
N VAL A 25 -3.88 9.28 1.01
CA VAL A 25 -3.78 9.68 2.41
C VAL A 25 -2.53 10.53 2.55
N ASP A 26 -2.53 11.45 3.50
CA ASP A 26 -1.33 12.20 3.86
C ASP A 26 -0.26 11.22 4.36
N THR A 27 0.87 11.16 3.64
CA THR A 27 1.93 10.18 3.87
C THR A 27 2.70 10.44 5.16
N ASP A 28 2.75 11.70 5.60
CA ASP A 28 3.51 12.10 6.79
C ASP A 28 2.84 11.59 8.07
N ARG A 29 1.56 11.21 7.97
CA ARG A 29 0.77 10.65 9.07
C ARG A 29 0.81 9.12 9.12
N ILE A 30 1.53 8.47 8.19
CA ILE A 30 1.56 7.02 8.11
C ILE A 30 2.77 6.47 8.86
N THR A 31 2.51 5.54 9.77
CA THR A 31 3.51 4.61 10.29
C THR A 31 3.15 3.19 9.86
N PHE A 32 4.13 2.48 9.30
CA PHE A 32 3.99 1.07 8.97
C PHE A 32 4.45 0.20 10.14
N THR A 33 3.62 -0.77 10.52
CA THR A 33 3.83 -1.62 11.70
C THR A 33 3.71 -3.10 11.36
N GLY A 34 4.51 -3.94 12.00
CA GLY A 34 4.41 -5.40 11.84
C GLY A 34 4.68 -5.89 10.41
N VAL A 35 5.40 -5.10 9.60
CA VAL A 35 5.81 -5.48 8.25
C VAL A 35 6.96 -6.47 8.35
N THR A 36 6.89 -7.59 7.63
CA THR A 36 8.00 -8.55 7.58
C THR A 36 8.92 -8.34 6.38
N ASP A 37 10.17 -8.78 6.49
CA ASP A 37 11.06 -8.93 5.34
C ASP A 37 10.74 -10.21 4.53
N SER A 38 11.60 -10.55 3.57
CA SER A 38 11.43 -11.75 2.73
C SER A 38 11.72 -13.06 3.48
N ALA A 39 12.45 -13.02 4.59
CA ALA A 39 12.74 -14.17 5.44
C ALA A 39 11.66 -14.35 6.53
N GLY A 40 10.70 -13.43 6.62
CA GLY A 40 9.61 -13.48 7.61
C GLY A 40 9.91 -12.74 8.91
N ASN A 41 11.06 -12.07 9.03
CA ASN A 41 11.39 -11.32 10.25
C ASN A 41 10.57 -10.03 10.31
N VAL A 42 10.01 -9.72 11.48
CA VAL A 42 9.32 -8.44 11.71
C VAL A 42 10.35 -7.31 11.70
N LEU A 43 10.08 -6.30 10.88
CA LEU A 43 10.90 -5.09 10.80
C LEU A 43 10.48 -4.09 11.88
N PRO A 44 11.40 -3.22 12.33
CA PRO A 44 11.04 -2.06 13.13
C PRO A 44 9.98 -1.21 12.42
N ASP A 45 9.04 -0.68 13.20
CA ASP A 45 8.04 0.24 12.70
C ASP A 45 8.72 1.44 12.02
N GLY A 46 8.09 1.97 10.98
CA GLY A 46 8.74 2.99 10.16
C GLY A 46 7.79 3.88 9.39
N ALA A 47 8.24 5.11 9.14
CA ALA A 47 7.52 6.09 8.34
C ALA A 47 7.26 5.60 6.91
N HIS A 48 6.37 6.29 6.20
CA HIS A 48 6.05 5.97 4.81
C HIS A 48 7.28 6.01 3.88
N HIS A 49 8.14 7.01 4.06
CA HIS A 49 9.37 7.21 3.30
C HIS A 49 10.61 6.94 4.16
N GLY A 50 11.72 6.56 3.51
CA GLY A 50 13.03 6.40 4.16
C GLY A 50 13.15 5.22 5.13
N SER A 51 12.09 4.44 5.35
CA SER A 51 12.10 3.30 6.28
C SER A 51 12.15 1.95 5.56
N ARG A 52 12.75 0.96 6.22
CA ARG A 52 12.72 -0.44 5.75
C ARG A 52 11.30 -0.98 5.71
N ALA A 53 10.49 -0.71 6.75
CA ALA A 53 9.09 -1.13 6.80
C ALA A 53 8.29 -0.58 5.61
N GLY A 54 8.43 0.70 5.27
CA GLY A 54 7.77 1.32 4.12
C GLY A 54 8.17 0.71 2.80
N ARG A 55 9.47 0.48 2.58
CA ARG A 55 9.96 -0.21 1.37
C ARG A 55 9.35 -1.61 1.23
N HIS A 56 9.38 -2.41 2.29
CA HIS A 56 8.86 -3.79 2.24
C HIS A 56 7.33 -3.83 2.13
N PHE A 57 6.62 -2.90 2.76
CA PHE A 57 5.18 -2.73 2.60
C PHE A 57 4.83 -2.49 1.12
N HIS A 58 5.47 -1.51 0.48
CA HIS A 58 5.21 -1.17 -0.92
C HIS A 58 5.55 -2.30 -1.87
N ASN A 59 6.69 -2.97 -1.68
CA ASN A 59 7.08 -4.12 -2.51
C ASN A 59 6.03 -5.25 -2.46
N LYS A 60 5.49 -5.55 -1.28
CA LYS A 60 4.45 -6.57 -1.11
C LYS A 60 3.12 -6.14 -1.71
N LEU A 61 2.72 -4.89 -1.48
CA LEU A 61 1.50 -4.33 -2.05
C LEU A 61 1.55 -4.35 -3.59
N ILE A 62 2.67 -3.94 -4.18
CA ILE A 62 2.88 -3.95 -5.64
C ILE A 62 2.79 -5.38 -6.19
N LYS A 63 3.51 -6.33 -5.58
CA LYS A 63 3.49 -7.74 -6.01
C LYS A 63 2.09 -8.33 -6.01
N ASP A 64 1.28 -8.06 -4.97
CA ASP A 64 -0.10 -8.52 -4.93
C ASP A 64 -0.97 -7.81 -5.99
N LEU A 65 -0.76 -6.51 -6.22
CA LEU A 65 -1.53 -5.74 -7.20
C LEU A 65 -1.25 -6.16 -8.64
N GLU A 66 -0.03 -6.61 -8.97
CA GLU A 66 0.32 -7.13 -10.30
C GLU A 66 -0.56 -8.34 -10.67
N GLY A 67 -0.87 -9.19 -9.68
CA GLY A 67 -1.73 -10.36 -9.84
C GLY A 67 -3.23 -10.05 -9.86
N ALA A 68 -3.66 -8.83 -9.54
CA ALA A 68 -5.07 -8.48 -9.51
C ALA A 68 -5.69 -8.50 -10.92
N THR A 69 -6.86 -9.14 -11.05
CA THR A 69 -7.59 -9.29 -12.31
C THR A 69 -8.80 -8.36 -12.40
N SER A 70 -9.21 -7.76 -11.28
CA SER A 70 -10.37 -6.87 -11.22
C SER A 70 -10.15 -5.68 -10.27
N LYS A 71 -10.91 -4.60 -10.51
CA LYS A 71 -10.96 -3.43 -9.63
C LYS A 71 -11.28 -3.81 -8.18
N LEU A 72 -12.24 -4.71 -7.98
CA LEU A 72 -12.67 -5.15 -6.66
C LEU A 72 -11.54 -5.89 -5.92
N GLU A 73 -10.82 -6.76 -6.62
CA GLU A 73 -9.69 -7.48 -6.07
C GLU A 73 -8.56 -6.54 -5.66
N ALA A 74 -8.19 -5.57 -6.51
CA ALA A 74 -7.22 -4.54 -6.16
C ALA A 74 -7.63 -3.73 -4.93
N LYS A 75 -8.91 -3.32 -4.82
CA LYS A 75 -9.44 -2.65 -3.62
C LYS A 75 -9.32 -3.52 -2.37
N LYS A 76 -9.60 -4.83 -2.46
CA LYS A 76 -9.45 -5.79 -1.35
C LYS A 76 -7.99 -5.94 -0.93
N ILE A 77 -7.06 -6.06 -1.88
CA ILE A 77 -5.62 -6.13 -1.61
C ILE A 77 -5.16 -4.90 -0.86
N ILE A 78 -5.48 -3.71 -1.37
CA ILE A 78 -5.11 -2.43 -0.76
C ILE A 78 -5.66 -2.32 0.67
N ALA A 79 -6.95 -2.64 0.87
CA ALA A 79 -7.57 -2.60 2.18
C ALA A 79 -6.93 -3.59 3.16
N ARG A 80 -6.61 -4.81 2.71
CA ARG A 80 -5.93 -5.84 3.52
C ARG A 80 -4.57 -5.36 4.00
N HIS A 81 -3.73 -4.87 3.09
CA HIS A 81 -2.40 -4.36 3.40
C HIS A 81 -2.47 -3.19 4.40
N HIS A 82 -3.32 -2.19 4.14
CA HIS A 82 -3.45 -1.07 5.08
C HIS A 82 -3.96 -1.49 6.46
N LYS A 83 -4.99 -2.34 6.52
CA LYS A 83 -5.54 -2.80 7.81
C LYS A 83 -4.48 -3.51 8.64
N ALA A 84 -3.72 -4.40 8.00
CA ALA A 84 -2.69 -5.17 8.68
C ALA A 84 -1.54 -4.26 9.17
N HIS A 85 -1.04 -3.39 8.29
CA HIS A 85 0.28 -2.81 8.47
C HIS A 85 0.35 -1.29 8.51
N MET A 86 -0.74 -0.57 8.25
CA MET A 86 -0.74 0.91 8.24
C MET A 86 -1.44 1.44 9.48
N ARG A 87 -0.82 2.40 10.15
CA ARG A 87 -1.40 3.19 11.24
C ARG A 87 -1.35 4.65 10.87
N LEU A 88 -2.45 5.36 11.12
CA LEU A 88 -2.55 6.80 10.92
C LEU A 88 -2.40 7.49 12.27
N SER A 89 -1.52 8.45 12.39
CA SER A 89 -1.48 9.34 13.55
C SER A 89 -2.68 10.30 13.51
N CYS A 90 -3.32 10.46 14.65
CA CYS A 90 -4.20 11.60 14.91
C CYS A 90 -3.31 12.70 15.49
N ASN A 91 -3.17 13.81 14.77
CA ASN A 91 -2.76 15.07 15.39
C ASN A 91 -4.02 15.78 15.89
#